data_AF-A0A949PJZ7-F1
#
_entry.id   AF-A0A949PJZ7-F1
#
_cell.length_a   1.000
_cell.length_b   1.000
_cell.length_c   1.000
_cell.angle_alpha   90.00
_cell.angle_beta   90.00
_cell.angle_gamma   90.00
#
_symmetry.space_group_name_H-M   'P 1'
#
loop_
_entity.id
_entity.type
_entity.pdbx_description
1 polymer ?
#
loop_
_entity_poly.entity_id
_entity_poly.type
_entity_poly.pdbx_seq_one_letter_code
_entity_poly.pdbx_strand_id
1 'polypeptide(L)'
;MPLFERLGYAGLLPFIAATLAVLVGVHGAESFFIVYSAFILSFMSGACWGVQQAHPDRTNNIDLSIAIGVFLWGWLMYFMPFTYALLGLLVGFISLLLLEQRP
;
A
#
# COMPACT_ATOMS: atom_id res chain seq x y z
N MET A 1 11.17 14.81 -14.53
CA MET A 1 10.40 14.32 -13.37
C MET A 1 10.58 15.26 -12.20
N PRO A 2 9.50 15.81 -11.62
CA PRO A 2 9.52 16.49 -10.34
C PRO A 2 10.07 15.61 -9.21
N LEU A 3 10.58 16.23 -8.14
CA LEU A 3 11.21 15.52 -7.02
C LEU A 3 10.28 14.51 -6.34
N PHE A 4 9.01 14.85 -6.16
CA PHE A 4 8.04 13.96 -5.50
C PHE A 4 7.88 12.63 -6.25
N GLU A 5 7.88 12.68 -7.58
CA GLU A 5 7.74 11.51 -8.44
C GLU A 5 8.96 10.59 -8.32
N ARG A 6 10.17 11.17 -8.26
CA ARG A 6 11.41 10.41 -8.03
C ARG A 6 11.41 9.72 -6.66
N LEU A 7 10.90 10.40 -5.63
CA LEU A 7 10.77 9.84 -4.28
C LEU A 7 9.72 8.72 -4.23
N GLY A 8 8.62 8.84 -4.98
CA GLY A 8 7.64 7.76 -5.15
C GLY A 8 8.26 6.52 -5.78
N TYR A 9 9.01 6.67 -6.87
CA TYR A 9 9.75 5.55 -7.49
C TYR A 9 10.83 4.96 -6.58
N ALA A 10 11.48 5.79 -5.74
CA ALA A 10 12.45 5.29 -4.77
C ALA A 10 11.79 4.36 -3.74
N GLY A 11 10.53 4.62 -3.36
CA GLY A 11 9.74 3.72 -2.53
C GLY A 11 9.41 2.36 -3.18
N LEU A 12 9.48 2.25 -4.51
CA LEU A 12 9.28 0.96 -5.19
C LEU A 12 10.52 0.06 -5.12
N LEU A 13 11.72 0.63 -4.94
CA LEU A 13 12.97 -0.13 -4.94
C LEU A 13 13.02 -1.22 -3.87
N PRO A 14 12.68 -0.97 -2.59
CA PRO A 14 12.73 -2.03 -1.58
C PRO A 14 11.65 -3.08 -1.79
N PHE A 15 10.51 -2.74 -2.41
CA PHE A 15 9.47 -3.70 -2.77
C PHE A 15 9.95 -4.68 -3.86
N ILE A 16 10.58 -4.16 -4.92
CA ILE A 16 11.16 -5.00 -5.98
C ILE A 16 12.28 -5.88 -5.40
N ALA A 17 13.18 -5.30 -4.60
CA ALA A 17 14.26 -6.05 -3.97
C ALA A 17 13.73 -7.17 -3.06
N ALA A 18 12.71 -6.89 -2.24
CA ALA A 18 12.06 -7.88 -1.39
C ALA A 18 11.41 -9.00 -2.22
N THR A 19 10.74 -8.65 -3.32
CA THR A 19 10.10 -9.62 -4.23
C THR A 19 11.13 -10.57 -4.81
N LEU A 20 12.25 -10.04 -5.32
CA LEU A 20 13.33 -10.87 -5.86
C LEU A 20 13.96 -11.74 -4.78
N ALA A 21 14.17 -11.20 -3.57
CA ALA A 21 14.71 -11.94 -2.43
C ALA A 21 13.81 -13.11 -2.00
N VAL A 22 12.48 -12.93 -2.04
CA VAL A 22 11.51 -14.03 -1.82
C VAL A 22 11.67 -15.12 -2.89
N LEU A 23 11.77 -14.74 -4.17
CA LEU A 23 11.90 -15.72 -5.27
C LEU A 23 13.16 -16.58 -5.20
N VAL A 24 14.27 -16.03 -4.69
CA VAL A 24 15.51 -16.78 -4.49
C VAL A 24 15.63 -17.44 -3.10
N GLY A 25 14.60 -17.34 -2.27
CA GLY A 25 14.54 -18.01 -0.97
C GLY A 25 15.41 -17.39 0.12
N VAL A 26 15.66 -16.08 0.09
CA VAL A 26 16.40 -15.38 1.16
C VAL A 26 15.61 -15.44 2.47
N HIS A 27 16.27 -15.86 3.55
CA HIS A 27 15.66 -15.95 4.87
C HIS A 27 15.13 -14.59 5.35
N GLY A 28 13.87 -14.55 5.81
CA GLY A 28 13.21 -13.33 6.28
C GLY A 28 12.67 -12.40 5.17
N ALA A 29 12.90 -12.71 3.89
CA ALA A 29 12.42 -11.89 2.78
C ALA A 29 10.88 -11.80 2.72
N GLU A 30 10.18 -12.89 3.06
CA GLU A 30 8.72 -12.93 3.11
C GLU A 30 8.16 -11.94 4.14
N SER A 31 8.68 -11.95 5.36
CA SER A 31 8.27 -11.03 6.43
C SER A 31 8.57 -9.58 6.06
N PHE A 32 9.76 -9.33 5.49
CA PHE A 32 10.12 -8.00 5.01
C PHE A 32 9.19 -7.52 3.87
N PHE A 33 8.89 -8.40 2.91
CA PHE A 33 7.95 -8.12 1.82
C PHE A 33 6.57 -7.74 2.35
N ILE A 34 6.03 -8.49 3.31
CA ILE A 34 4.71 -8.20 3.91
C ILE A 34 4.72 -6.85 4.62
N VAL A 35 5.69 -6.61 5.50
CA VAL A 35 5.82 -5.34 6.24
C VAL A 35 5.93 -4.15 5.30
N TYR A 36 6.81 -4.27 4.29
CA TYR A 36 7.05 -3.18 3.37
C TYR A 36 5.82 -2.90 2.50
N SER A 37 5.11 -3.94 2.05
CA SER A 37 3.84 -3.80 1.34
C SER A 37 2.78 -3.11 2.21
N ALA A 38 2.68 -3.47 3.49
CA ALA A 38 1.79 -2.81 4.43
C ALA A 38 2.15 -1.33 4.63
N PHE A 39 3.44 -0.97 4.64
CA PHE A 39 3.87 0.42 4.67
C PHE A 39 3.47 1.20 3.42
N ILE A 40 3.58 0.62 2.23
CA ILE A 40 3.12 1.27 1.00
C ILE A 40 1.61 1.52 1.07
N LEU A 41 0.82 0.51 1.45
CA LEU A 41 -0.63 0.66 1.61
C LEU A 41 -0.99 1.73 2.64
N SER A 42 -0.27 1.77 3.76
CA SER A 42 -0.45 2.78 4.82
C SER A 42 -0.15 4.20 4.34
N PHE A 43 1.00 4.36 3.69
CA PHE A 43 1.46 5.66 3.17
C PHE A 43 0.49 6.20 2.12
N MET A 44 0.14 5.37 1.13
CA MET A 44 -0.76 5.79 0.05
C MET A 44 -2.19 6.04 0.53
N SER A 45 -2.71 5.23 1.45
CA SER A 45 -4.00 5.49 2.08
C SER A 45 -4.01 6.84 2.82
N GLY A 46 -2.93 7.14 3.54
CA GLY A 46 -2.73 8.44 4.18
C GLY A 46 -2.66 9.59 3.18
N ALA A 47 -2.00 9.38 2.03
CA ALA A 47 -1.96 10.37 0.95
C ALA A 47 -3.35 10.65 0.36
N CYS A 48 -4.14 9.60 0.05
CA CYS A 48 -5.53 9.74 -0.41
C CYS A 48 -6.39 10.50 0.61
N TRP A 49 -6.23 10.20 1.90
CA TRP A 49 -6.90 10.90 2.99
C TRP A 49 -6.52 12.39 3.06
N GLY A 50 -5.23 12.70 2.92
CA GLY A 50 -4.72 14.08 2.91
C GLY A 50 -5.24 14.91 1.72
N VAL A 51 -5.31 14.31 0.52
CA VAL A 51 -5.83 14.97 -0.69
C VAL A 51 -7.30 15.35 -0.53
N GLN A 52 -8.12 14.45 0.04
CA GLN A 52 -9.54 14.72 0.29
C GLN A 52 -9.73 15.82 1.34
N GLN A 53 -8.96 15.81 2.43
CA GLN A 53 -9.04 16.92 3.40
C GLN A 53 -8.66 18.28 2.82
N ALA A 54 -7.74 18.32 1.85
CA ALA A 54 -7.38 19.56 1.16
C ALA A 54 -8.47 20.06 0.19
N HIS A 55 -9.42 19.20 -0.21
CA HIS A 55 -10.51 19.52 -1.14
C HIS A 55 -11.88 19.09 -0.56
N PRO A 56 -12.32 19.68 0.58
CA PRO A 56 -13.52 19.26 1.30
C PRO A 56 -14.79 19.26 0.46
N ASP A 57 -14.87 20.13 -0.55
CA ASP A 57 -16.01 20.24 -1.47
C ASP A 57 -16.19 19.01 -2.38
N ARG A 58 -15.15 18.17 -2.50
CA ARG A 58 -15.14 16.93 -3.29
C ARG A 58 -15.00 15.68 -2.42
N THR A 59 -14.98 15.83 -1.10
CA THR A 59 -14.77 14.73 -0.17
C THR A 59 -15.94 13.77 -0.17
N ASN A 60 -15.64 12.49 -0.34
CA ASN A 60 -16.61 11.41 -0.25
C ASN A 60 -16.28 10.54 0.98
N ASN A 61 -17.20 10.48 1.93
CA ASN A 61 -17.04 9.70 3.16
C ASN A 61 -16.76 8.22 2.90
N ILE A 62 -17.24 7.68 1.78
CA ILE A 62 -16.98 6.28 1.38
C ILE A 62 -15.49 6.12 1.02
N ASP A 63 -14.94 7.05 0.25
CA ASP A 63 -13.55 7.01 -0.19
C ASP A 63 -12.58 7.19 1.00
N LEU A 64 -12.96 8.05 1.95
CA LEU A 64 -12.25 8.19 3.23
C LEU A 64 -12.24 6.88 4.03
N SER A 65 -13.39 6.21 4.08
CA SER A 65 -13.57 4.94 4.79
C SER A 65 -12.78 3.80 4.12
N ILE A 66 -12.73 3.79 2.78
CA ILE A 66 -11.92 2.85 2.00
C ILE A 66 -10.44 3.09 2.27
N ALA A 67 -9.96 4.35 2.30
CA ALA A 67 -8.57 4.65 2.61
C ALA A 67 -8.14 4.08 3.97
N ILE A 68 -8.91 4.37 5.02
CA ILE A 68 -8.66 3.80 6.36
C ILE A 68 -8.78 2.26 6.35
N GLY A 69 -9.74 1.72 5.62
CA GLY A 69 -9.92 0.28 5.44
C GLY A 69 -8.69 -0.39 4.83
N VAL A 70 -8.11 0.21 3.79
CA VAL A 70 -6.90 -0.29 3.11
C VAL A 70 -5.70 -0.26 4.05
N PHE A 71 -5.54 0.80 4.85
CA PHE A 71 -4.50 0.86 5.88
C PHE A 71 -4.64 -0.28 6.91
N LEU A 72 -5.82 -0.43 7.52
CA LEU A 72 -6.08 -1.47 8.52
C LEU A 72 -5.96 -2.87 7.93
N TRP A 73 -6.34 -3.04 6.66
CA TRP A 73 -6.21 -4.28 5.93
C TRP A 73 -4.75 -4.66 5.71
N GLY A 74 -3.91 -3.71 5.28
CA GLY A 74 -2.47 -3.91 5.15
C GLY A 74 -1.81 -4.30 6.48
N TRP A 75 -2.21 -3.63 7.57
CA TRP A 75 -1.75 -3.99 8.92
C TRP A 75 -2.20 -5.39 9.36
N LEU A 76 -3.43 -5.79 9.05
CA LEU A 76 -3.92 -7.14 9.34
C LEU A 76 -3.08 -8.22 8.64
N MET A 77 -2.64 -7.97 7.40
CA MET A 77 -1.85 -8.94 6.63
C MET A 77 -0.48 -9.22 7.24
N TYR A 78 0.05 -8.33 8.08
CA TYR A 78 1.29 -8.58 8.82
C TYR A 78 1.20 -9.81 9.74
N PHE A 79 0.01 -10.10 10.28
CA PHE A 79 -0.21 -11.23 11.19
C PHE A 79 -0.61 -12.52 10.48
N MET A 80 -0.77 -12.48 9.15
CA MET A 80 -1.23 -13.62 8.37
C MET A 80 -0.05 -14.47 7.86
N PRO A 81 -0.23 -15.79 7.68
CA PRO A 81 0.76 -16.62 6.98
C PRO A 81 1.01 -16.09 5.56
N PHE A 82 2.23 -16.25 5.05
CA PHE A 82 2.70 -15.62 3.81
C PHE A 82 1.74 -15.80 2.62
N THR A 83 1.25 -17.01 2.39
CA THR A 83 0.31 -17.31 1.28
C THR A 83 -0.98 -16.48 1.35
N TYR A 84 -1.57 -16.35 2.55
CA TYR A 84 -2.79 -15.57 2.75
C TYR A 84 -2.51 -14.07 2.74
N ALA A 85 -1.38 -13.66 3.34
CA ALA A 85 -0.92 -12.28 3.32
C ALA A 85 -0.74 -11.76 1.89
N LEU A 86 -0.17 -12.57 1.00
CA LEU A 86 0.07 -12.20 -0.40
C LEU A 86 -1.25 -11.91 -1.16
N LEU A 87 -2.24 -12.79 -1.02
CA LEU A 87 -3.56 -12.58 -1.62
C LEU A 87 -4.28 -11.37 -1.01
N GLY A 88 -4.19 -11.19 0.31
CA GLY A 88 -4.81 -10.04 0.96
C GLY A 88 -4.13 -8.71 0.61
N LEU A 89 -2.79 -8.68 0.51
CA LEU A 89 -2.05 -7.49 0.06
C LEU A 89 -2.42 -7.12 -1.37
N LEU A 90 -2.57 -8.10 -2.27
CA LEU A 90 -3.05 -7.87 -3.64
C LEU A 90 -4.42 -7.18 -3.64
N VAL A 91 -5.36 -7.66 -2.83
CA VAL A 91 -6.68 -7.01 -2.66
C VAL A 91 -6.54 -5.58 -2.14
N GLY A 92 -5.64 -5.34 -1.18
CA GLY A 92 -5.33 -4.01 -0.67
C GLY A 92 -4.82 -3.06 -1.77
N PHE A 93 -3.88 -3.51 -2.60
CA PHE A 93 -3.35 -2.72 -3.70
C PHE A 93 -4.40 -2.43 -4.78
N ILE A 94 -5.25 -3.40 -5.12
CA ILE A 94 -6.35 -3.19 -6.07
C ILE A 94 -7.35 -2.16 -5.51
N SER A 95 -7.70 -2.28 -4.23
CA SER A 95 -8.63 -1.35 -3.58
C SER A 95 -8.10 0.08 -3.57
N LEU A 96 -6.79 0.23 -3.31
CA LEU A 96 -6.10 1.52 -3.36
C LEU A 96 -6.07 2.10 -4.78
N LEU A 97 -5.77 1.28 -5.79
CA LEU A 97 -5.77 1.72 -7.19
C LEU A 97 -7.16 2.22 -7.62
N LEU A 98 -8.21 1.50 -7.24
CA LEU A 98 -9.59 1.90 -7.53
C LEU A 98 -9.98 3.20 -6.80
N LEU A 99 -9.43 3.43 -5.61
CA LEU A 99 -9.63 4.66 -4.85
C LEU A 99 -8.94 5.85 -5.53
N GLU A 100 -7.69 5.68 -5.98
CA GLU A 100 -6.90 6.73 -6.63
C GLU A 100 -7.48 7.13 -8.00
N GLN A 101 -8.13 6.20 -8.70
CA GLN A 101 -8.78 6.48 -9.99
C GLN A 101 -10.10 7.26 -9.87
N ARG A 102 -10.64 7.46 -8.67
CA ARG A 102 -11.85 8.25 -8.48
C ARG A 102 -11.52 9.76 -8.52
N PRO A 103 -12.24 10.56 -9.31
CA PRO A 103 -11.94 11.98 -9.56
C PRO A 103 -12.28 12.92 -8.40
#